data_AF-A0A517LNY9-F1
#
_entry.id   AF-A0A517LNY9-F1
#
_cell.length_a   1.000
_cell.length_b   1.000
_cell.length_c   1.000
_cell.angle_alpha   90.00
_cell.angle_beta   90.00
_cell.angle_gamma   90.00
#
_symmetry.space_group_name_H-M   'P 1'
#
loop_
_entity.id
_entity.type
_entity.pdbx_description
1 polymer ?
#
loop_
_entity_poly.entity_id
_entity_poly.type
_entity_poly.pdbx_seq_one_letter_code
_entity_poly.pdbx_strand_id
1 'polypeptide(L)'
;MSDDVVFDQAFFDEWDQRYRDFEQRDDASGSGRAGEDTLQDPAEPQLQSPQPFVFYNNLLNEGYHIDHNFTSGNQPSMVLTSDLIRDTSTISSPGPITTSQTRPKHRCPHIKCQHSKTTFERKSDLQRHLLKHGDNTFSCYAIGCTRRGVKSFHRHDKLREHVRRGHGHDTQYQCPVKDCHWRSLPLSLFILHLQSCHEPDLRDGVTGVWGPLLKVNSCPLKPCRKPLKHTTNLIIHVRKMHSERDRLAQSSAMAAASLDPISGEVICPICAKRFGKWFGAFEHVLLNHLVERDHFQSWTSLLNKAQNNRGQPGFTITYFLENRWLYCKETITCLDCPKRIESGTDYPVLGAHEAMYITTPELISNREAVLRLFPAFQWHPVFNDLKKT
;
A
#
# COMPACT_ATOMS: atom_id res chain seq x y z
N MET A 1 34.13 -24.11 5.19
CA MET A 1 32.89 -24.79 4.79
C MET A 1 31.78 -24.02 5.46
N SER A 2 31.07 -23.17 4.72
CA SER A 2 29.94 -22.40 5.24
C SER A 2 28.73 -23.32 5.26
N ASP A 3 28.13 -23.51 6.43
CA ASP A 3 26.84 -24.17 6.57
C ASP A 3 25.77 -23.22 6.00
N ASP A 4 25.58 -23.31 4.68
CA ASP A 4 24.46 -22.64 4.02
C ASP A 4 23.18 -23.32 4.52
N VAL A 5 22.38 -22.55 5.27
CA VAL A 5 21.00 -22.94 5.62
C VAL A 5 20.23 -23.08 4.31
N VAL A 6 20.11 -24.30 3.80
CA VAL A 6 19.33 -24.62 2.61
C VAL A 6 17.86 -24.62 3.01
N PHE A 7 17.16 -23.55 2.70
CA PHE A 7 15.70 -23.53 2.74
C PHE A 7 15.16 -24.36 1.56
N ASP A 8 14.15 -25.18 1.85
CA ASP A 8 13.56 -26.13 0.90
C ASP A 8 12.95 -25.41 -0.32
N GLN A 9 13.31 -25.84 -1.54
CA GLN A 9 12.74 -25.32 -2.78
C GLN A 9 11.21 -25.52 -2.84
N ALA A 10 10.70 -26.60 -2.24
CA ALA A 10 9.26 -26.87 -2.15
C ALA A 10 8.52 -25.82 -1.30
N PHE A 11 9.17 -25.31 -0.23
CA PHE A 11 8.62 -24.23 0.58
C PHE A 11 8.46 -22.93 -0.23
N PHE A 12 9.42 -22.62 -1.10
CA PHE A 12 9.34 -21.43 -1.96
C PHE A 12 8.25 -21.55 -3.03
N ASP A 13 8.06 -22.73 -3.61
CA ASP A 13 7.04 -22.95 -4.64
C ASP A 13 5.63 -22.93 -4.04
N GLU A 14 5.45 -23.48 -2.82
CA GLU A 14 4.21 -23.36 -2.06
C GLU A 14 3.90 -21.90 -1.68
N TRP A 15 4.92 -21.12 -1.29
CA TRP A 15 4.74 -19.72 -0.93
C TRP A 15 4.35 -18.86 -2.14
N ASP A 16 5.03 -19.04 -3.28
CA ASP A 16 4.73 -18.34 -4.52
C ASP A 16 3.29 -18.66 -4.99
N GLN A 17 2.79 -19.87 -4.72
CA GLN A 17 1.40 -20.25 -4.94
C GLN A 17 0.44 -19.56 -3.96
N ARG A 18 0.71 -19.60 -2.65
CA ARG A 18 -0.14 -18.93 -1.63
C ARG A 18 -0.23 -17.43 -1.84
N TYR A 19 0.85 -16.80 -2.30
CA TYR A 19 0.85 -15.38 -2.65
C TYR A 19 -0.07 -15.10 -3.84
N ARG A 20 0.01 -15.90 -4.91
CA ARG A 20 -0.94 -15.81 -6.05
C ARG A 20 -2.40 -15.99 -5.60
N ASP A 21 -2.66 -16.90 -4.67
CA ASP A 21 -4.01 -17.15 -4.15
C ASP A 21 -4.52 -15.99 -3.28
N PHE A 22 -3.64 -15.33 -2.53
CA PHE A 22 -3.96 -14.08 -1.81
C PHE A 22 -4.30 -12.94 -2.79
N GLU A 23 -3.52 -12.77 -3.86
CA GLU A 23 -3.77 -11.75 -4.90
C GLU A 23 -5.16 -11.92 -5.55
N GLN A 24 -5.61 -13.15 -5.78
CA GLN A 24 -6.94 -13.42 -6.33
C GLN A 24 -8.08 -13.00 -5.39
N ARG A 25 -7.84 -13.01 -4.07
CA ARG A 25 -8.84 -12.58 -3.07
C ARG A 25 -8.97 -11.06 -3.00
N ASP A 26 -7.86 -10.33 -3.11
CA ASP A 26 -7.86 -8.87 -3.15
C ASP A 26 -8.57 -8.33 -4.40
N ASP A 27 -8.36 -8.95 -5.56
CA ASP A 27 -9.06 -8.54 -6.79
C ASP A 27 -10.57 -8.93 -6.76
N ALA A 28 -10.96 -9.98 -6.03
CA ALA A 28 -12.36 -10.39 -5.85
C ALA A 28 -13.15 -9.52 -4.85
N SER A 29 -12.48 -8.93 -3.85
CA SER A 29 -13.11 -8.06 -2.85
C SER A 29 -13.40 -6.63 -3.35
N GLY A 30 -12.86 -6.25 -4.52
CA GLY A 30 -13.07 -4.95 -5.15
C GLY A 30 -14.41 -4.76 -5.87
N SER A 31 -15.25 -5.80 -5.97
CA SER A 31 -16.55 -5.71 -6.65
C SER A 31 -17.68 -6.33 -5.83
N GLY A 32 -18.26 -5.56 -4.90
CA GLY A 32 -19.60 -5.87 -4.40
C GLY A 32 -19.82 -5.53 -2.94
N ARG A 33 -20.43 -4.36 -2.70
CA ARG A 33 -21.58 -4.17 -1.79
C ARG A 33 -21.87 -2.67 -1.66
N ALA A 34 -22.85 -2.20 -2.41
CA ALA A 34 -23.69 -1.09 -1.98
C ALA A 34 -25.02 -1.72 -1.57
N GLY A 35 -25.18 -1.98 -0.27
CA GLY A 35 -26.48 -2.26 0.32
C GLY A 35 -27.16 -0.92 0.59
N GLU A 36 -28.33 -0.70 -0.01
CA GLU A 36 -29.20 0.43 0.26
C GLU A 36 -29.99 0.15 1.54
N ASP A 37 -29.57 0.73 2.66
CA ASP A 37 -30.43 0.84 3.85
C ASP A 37 -31.31 2.08 3.72
N THR A 38 -32.62 1.83 3.75
CA THR A 38 -33.69 2.82 3.66
C THR A 38 -33.93 3.38 5.06
N LEU A 39 -33.51 4.62 5.31
CA LEU A 39 -33.84 5.38 6.53
C LEU A 39 -34.99 6.35 6.23
N GLN A 40 -36.08 6.25 6.99
CA GLN A 40 -37.21 7.17 7.01
C GLN A 40 -36.89 8.38 7.90
N ASP A 41 -37.03 9.59 7.36
CA ASP A 41 -36.98 10.87 8.10
C ASP A 41 -38.29 11.11 8.88
N PRO A 42 -38.22 11.66 10.10
CA PRO A 42 -39.30 12.45 10.67
C PRO A 42 -38.95 13.94 10.79
N ALA A 43 -39.86 14.74 10.22
CA ALA A 43 -40.34 16.08 10.58
C ALA A 43 -39.39 17.16 11.16
N GLU A 44 -39.39 18.28 10.43
CA GLU A 44 -38.94 19.65 10.74
C GLU A 44 -39.52 20.24 12.04
N PRO A 45 -38.78 21.14 12.72
CA PRO A 45 -39.32 22.50 12.88
C PRO A 45 -38.32 23.67 12.82
N GLN A 46 -38.78 24.70 12.08
CA GLN A 46 -38.69 26.17 12.23
C GLN A 46 -37.37 26.95 12.44
N LEU A 47 -37.26 27.97 11.59
CA LEU A 47 -36.26 29.04 11.44
C LEU A 47 -35.95 29.85 12.72
N GLN A 48 -34.66 30.06 12.98
CA GLN A 48 -34.11 31.31 13.53
C GLN A 48 -32.83 31.73 12.76
N SER A 49 -32.60 33.04 12.72
CA SER A 49 -31.66 33.82 11.89
C SER A 49 -30.18 33.72 12.35
N PRO A 50 -29.19 34.19 11.53
CA PRO A 50 -27.84 33.63 11.53
C PRO A 50 -26.90 34.27 12.56
N GLN A 51 -26.12 33.42 13.25
CA GLN A 51 -24.91 33.77 13.99
C GLN A 51 -23.67 33.19 13.25
N PRO A 52 -22.50 33.82 13.35
CA PRO A 52 -21.30 33.43 12.59
C PRO A 52 -20.70 32.13 13.14
N PHE A 53 -20.57 31.11 12.28
CA PHE A 53 -20.09 29.78 12.64
C PHE A 53 -18.56 29.71 12.68
N VAL A 54 -18.04 29.35 13.86
CA VAL A 54 -16.68 28.87 14.14
C VAL A 54 -16.70 27.34 14.05
N PHE A 55 -15.61 26.75 13.55
CA PHE A 55 -15.37 25.30 13.43
C PHE A 55 -15.49 24.54 14.75
N TYR A 56 -16.08 23.34 14.72
CA TYR A 56 -15.71 22.23 15.61
C TYR A 56 -15.81 20.88 14.90
N ASN A 57 -14.70 20.12 14.97
CA ASN A 57 -14.62 18.67 14.85
C ASN A 57 -15.16 18.04 16.15
N ASN A 58 -16.03 17.05 16.04
CA ASN A 58 -16.19 15.86 16.90
C ASN A 58 -17.60 15.30 16.74
N LEU A 59 -17.72 14.04 16.30
CA LEU A 59 -18.78 13.09 16.67
C LEU A 59 -18.53 11.76 15.96
N LEU A 60 -17.98 10.78 16.70
CA LEU A 60 -18.54 9.44 16.92
C LEU A 60 -17.44 8.50 17.44
N ASN A 61 -17.46 8.31 18.75
CA ASN A 61 -16.71 7.32 19.49
C ASN A 61 -17.71 6.66 20.47
N GLU A 62 -18.43 5.65 19.99
CA GLU A 62 -19.21 4.69 20.77
C GLU A 62 -19.11 3.38 19.98
N GLY A 63 -18.52 2.29 20.43
CA GLY A 63 -18.74 1.63 21.72
C GLY A 63 -19.69 0.45 21.50
N TYR A 64 -19.24 -0.61 20.80
CA TYR A 64 -20.01 -1.87 20.71
C TYR A 64 -19.14 -3.08 21.03
N HIS A 65 -19.50 -3.72 22.14
CA HIS A 65 -19.09 -5.06 22.59
C HIS A 65 -19.57 -6.12 21.58
N ILE A 66 -18.72 -7.09 21.25
CA ILE A 66 -19.11 -8.32 20.54
C ILE A 66 -18.96 -9.48 21.53
N ASP A 67 -20.08 -10.09 21.92
CA ASP A 67 -20.11 -11.35 22.66
C ASP A 67 -19.79 -12.51 21.71
N HIS A 68 -18.75 -13.29 22.04
CA HIS A 68 -18.45 -14.56 21.38
C HIS A 68 -19.10 -15.71 22.16
N ASN A 69 -20.22 -16.20 21.67
CA ASN A 69 -20.70 -17.56 21.96
C ASN A 69 -20.77 -18.33 20.64
N PHE A 70 -19.80 -19.22 20.41
CA PHE A 70 -19.83 -20.16 19.30
C PHE A 70 -19.84 -21.59 19.85
N THR A 71 -21.00 -22.22 19.79
CA THR A 71 -21.24 -23.61 20.16
C THR A 71 -20.78 -24.52 19.03
N SER A 72 -20.07 -25.58 19.39
CA SER A 72 -19.60 -26.68 18.56
C SER A 72 -20.72 -27.44 17.83
N GLY A 73 -20.53 -27.72 16.54
CA GLY A 73 -21.37 -28.60 15.73
C GLY A 73 -20.54 -29.44 14.77
N ASN A 74 -20.75 -30.75 14.84
CA ASN A 74 -19.99 -31.86 14.26
C ASN A 74 -20.49 -32.25 12.84
N GLN A 75 -19.55 -32.68 11.97
CA GLN A 75 -19.69 -33.71 10.89
C GLN A 75 -20.50 -33.36 9.60
N PRO A 76 -20.45 -34.16 8.50
CA PRO A 76 -19.31 -34.83 7.84
C PRO A 76 -19.32 -34.74 6.28
N SER A 77 -18.25 -35.33 5.70
CA SER A 77 -17.98 -35.78 4.33
C SER A 77 -19.18 -36.17 3.44
N MET A 78 -19.18 -35.78 2.15
CA MET A 78 -19.84 -36.51 1.05
C MET A 78 -19.15 -36.31 -0.32
N VAL A 79 -18.69 -37.44 -0.87
CA VAL A 79 -18.80 -37.98 -2.25
C VAL A 79 -19.01 -37.00 -3.42
N LEU A 80 -18.06 -37.01 -4.38
CA LEU A 80 -18.20 -36.49 -5.73
C LEU A 80 -18.79 -37.57 -6.65
N THR A 81 -19.96 -37.32 -7.22
CA THR A 81 -20.46 -38.00 -8.42
C THR A 81 -20.68 -36.98 -9.53
N SER A 82 -19.97 -37.19 -10.63
CA SER A 82 -20.24 -36.60 -11.94
C SER A 82 -21.51 -37.21 -12.51
N ASP A 83 -22.38 -36.41 -13.14
CA ASP A 83 -23.15 -36.84 -14.31
C ASP A 83 -23.75 -35.67 -15.10
N LEU A 84 -23.81 -35.91 -16.40
CA LEU A 84 -24.38 -35.10 -17.49
C LEU A 84 -25.92 -34.95 -17.38
N ILE A 85 -26.49 -33.95 -18.08
CA ILE A 85 -27.66 -34.03 -19.01
C ILE A 85 -28.53 -32.73 -19.05
N ARG A 86 -28.84 -32.32 -20.31
CA ARG A 86 -29.99 -31.57 -20.88
C ARG A 86 -30.21 -30.05 -20.73
N ASP A 87 -30.13 -29.41 -21.90
CA ASP A 87 -31.21 -28.83 -22.73
C ASP A 87 -32.41 -28.06 -22.13
N THR A 88 -32.68 -26.95 -22.82
CA THR A 88 -33.97 -26.31 -23.12
C THR A 88 -34.83 -25.82 -21.96
N SER A 89 -34.93 -24.49 -21.84
CA SER A 89 -36.17 -23.83 -21.40
C SER A 89 -36.27 -22.39 -21.93
N THR A 90 -37.16 -22.25 -22.91
CA THR A 90 -38.31 -21.33 -22.91
C THR A 90 -38.05 -19.83 -22.72
N ILE A 91 -38.07 -19.13 -23.87
CA ILE A 91 -38.29 -17.69 -23.99
C ILE A 91 -39.72 -17.38 -23.50
N SER A 92 -39.83 -16.72 -22.34
CA SER A 92 -41.08 -16.18 -21.82
C SER A 92 -41.19 -14.67 -22.05
N SER A 93 -42.35 -14.30 -22.57
CA SER A 93 -43.02 -13.02 -22.83
C SER A 93 -42.46 -11.69 -22.25
N PRO A 94 -42.57 -10.59 -23.04
CA PRO A 94 -42.28 -9.23 -22.59
C PRO A 94 -43.36 -8.73 -21.62
N GLY A 95 -42.98 -8.51 -20.37
CA GLY A 95 -43.80 -7.86 -19.35
C GLY A 95 -43.88 -6.32 -19.54
N PRO A 96 -44.85 -5.67 -18.87
CA PRO A 96 -45.23 -4.28 -19.09
C PRO A 96 -44.13 -3.29 -18.71
N ILE A 97 -43.96 -2.30 -19.58
CA ILE A 97 -43.03 -1.18 -19.52
C ILE A 97 -43.13 -0.49 -18.16
N THR A 98 -42.13 -0.70 -17.31
CA THR A 98 -41.98 0.01 -16.03
C THR A 98 -41.73 1.49 -16.34
N THR A 99 -42.68 2.35 -15.96
CA THR A 99 -42.59 3.81 -16.04
C THR A 99 -41.31 4.28 -15.36
N SER A 100 -40.32 4.74 -16.15
CA SER A 100 -39.05 5.22 -15.63
C SER A 100 -39.29 6.47 -14.80
N GLN A 101 -39.28 6.35 -13.47
CA GLN A 101 -39.23 7.51 -12.59
C GLN A 101 -37.96 8.29 -12.92
N THR A 102 -38.13 9.49 -13.45
CA THR A 102 -37.01 10.37 -13.80
C THR A 102 -36.27 10.74 -12.52
N ARG A 103 -35.06 10.21 -12.36
CA ARG A 103 -34.24 10.47 -11.18
C ARG A 103 -34.06 11.99 -10.98
N PRO A 104 -34.14 12.50 -9.74
CA PRO A 104 -33.99 13.91 -9.47
C PRO A 104 -32.61 14.39 -9.94
N LYS A 105 -32.62 15.44 -10.74
CA LYS A 105 -31.44 16.06 -11.33
C LYS A 105 -30.76 16.99 -10.31
N HIS A 106 -29.46 16.89 -10.13
CA HIS A 106 -28.71 17.68 -9.14
C HIS A 106 -28.13 18.96 -9.76
N ARG A 107 -28.10 20.09 -9.04
CA ARG A 107 -27.56 21.38 -9.53
C ARG A 107 -26.46 21.91 -8.62
N CYS A 108 -25.55 22.70 -9.19
CA CYS A 108 -24.53 23.38 -8.40
C CYS A 108 -25.15 24.58 -7.64
N PRO A 109 -24.98 24.68 -6.31
CA PRO A 109 -25.48 25.80 -5.51
C PRO A 109 -24.69 27.11 -5.68
N HIS A 110 -23.51 27.07 -6.31
CA HIS A 110 -22.65 28.25 -6.43
C HIS A 110 -23.20 29.21 -7.50
N ILE A 111 -23.68 30.39 -7.07
CA ILE A 111 -24.45 31.34 -7.89
C ILE A 111 -23.72 31.74 -9.19
N LYS A 112 -22.41 31.93 -9.12
CA LYS A 112 -21.57 32.34 -10.27
C LYS A 112 -21.02 31.17 -11.09
N CYS A 113 -21.36 29.94 -10.74
CA CYS A 113 -20.93 28.79 -11.51
C CYS A 113 -21.67 28.72 -12.84
N GLN A 114 -20.94 28.55 -13.95
CA GLN A 114 -21.54 28.31 -15.27
C GLN A 114 -22.46 27.07 -15.28
N HIS A 115 -22.16 26.10 -14.42
CA HIS A 115 -22.94 24.87 -14.25
C HIS A 115 -24.10 24.99 -13.24
N SER A 116 -24.40 26.17 -12.69
CA SER A 116 -25.59 26.37 -11.84
C SER A 116 -26.90 26.14 -12.62
N LYS A 117 -26.87 26.39 -13.93
CA LYS A 117 -27.99 26.16 -14.86
C LYS A 117 -28.02 24.74 -15.42
N THR A 118 -26.90 24.02 -15.39
CA THR A 118 -26.81 22.63 -15.87
C THR A 118 -27.09 21.65 -14.74
N THR A 119 -27.72 20.53 -15.07
CA THR A 119 -27.98 19.46 -14.11
C THR A 119 -26.98 18.32 -14.26
N PHE A 120 -26.49 17.81 -13.15
CA PHE A 120 -25.72 16.57 -13.07
C PHE A 120 -26.67 15.38 -12.94
N GLU A 121 -26.39 14.33 -13.70
CA GLU A 121 -27.15 13.08 -13.65
C GLU A 121 -26.89 12.30 -12.34
N ARG A 122 -25.65 12.36 -11.83
CA ARG A 122 -25.23 11.63 -10.63
C ARG A 122 -24.79 12.60 -9.53
N LYS A 123 -25.14 12.29 -8.27
CA LYS A 123 -24.68 13.05 -7.09
C LYS A 123 -23.15 13.12 -7.00
N SER A 124 -22.46 12.05 -7.41
CA SER A 124 -20.99 11.99 -7.42
C SER A 124 -20.34 12.96 -8.42
N ASP A 125 -21.00 13.25 -9.55
CA ASP A 125 -20.51 14.25 -10.51
C ASP A 125 -20.71 15.67 -9.97
N LEU A 126 -21.83 15.93 -9.29
CA LEU A 126 -22.02 17.20 -8.57
C LEU A 126 -20.97 17.37 -7.47
N GLN A 127 -20.73 16.36 -6.63
CA GLN A 127 -19.69 16.42 -5.60
C GLN A 127 -18.31 16.69 -6.20
N ARG A 128 -17.94 15.99 -7.29
CA ARG A 128 -16.70 16.24 -8.02
C ARG A 128 -16.64 17.66 -8.59
N HIS A 129 -17.76 18.19 -9.05
CA HIS A 129 -17.86 19.55 -9.53
C HIS A 129 -17.70 20.58 -8.40
N LEU A 130 -18.30 20.33 -7.23
CA LEU A 130 -18.20 21.20 -6.05
C LEU A 130 -16.75 21.37 -5.57
N LEU A 131 -15.91 20.35 -5.73
CA LEU A 131 -14.46 20.45 -5.45
C LEU A 131 -13.74 21.50 -6.30
N LYS A 132 -14.28 21.92 -7.44
CA LYS A 132 -13.71 23.02 -8.23
C LYS A 132 -13.97 24.40 -7.63
N HIS A 133 -14.94 24.53 -6.74
CA HIS A 133 -15.28 25.79 -6.07
C HIS A 133 -14.58 25.95 -4.71
N GLY A 134 -14.00 24.87 -4.17
CA GLY A 134 -13.19 24.97 -2.96
C GLY A 134 -11.77 25.43 -3.24
N ASP A 135 -11.10 25.97 -2.22
CA ASP A 135 -9.67 26.34 -2.27
C ASP A 135 -8.72 25.14 -2.28
N ASN A 136 -9.28 23.93 -2.40
CA ASN A 136 -8.57 22.66 -2.35
C ASN A 136 -7.73 22.48 -3.61
N THR A 137 -6.47 22.88 -3.48
CA THR A 137 -5.46 22.87 -4.53
C THR A 137 -4.38 21.83 -4.20
N PHE A 138 -4.29 20.79 -5.01
CA PHE A 138 -3.30 19.73 -4.87
C PHE A 138 -2.06 20.07 -5.71
N SER A 139 -1.08 20.69 -5.06
CA SER A 139 0.17 21.11 -5.71
C SER A 139 1.15 19.95 -5.90
N CYS A 140 1.93 19.99 -6.98
CA CYS A 140 3.05 19.08 -7.17
C CYS A 140 4.32 19.63 -6.51
N TYR A 141 4.90 18.84 -5.59
CA TYR A 141 6.08 19.25 -4.83
C TYR A 141 7.43 18.91 -5.47
N ALA A 142 7.43 18.37 -6.70
CA ALA A 142 8.66 18.16 -7.47
C ALA A 142 9.35 19.51 -7.75
N ILE A 143 10.65 19.62 -7.48
CA ILE A 143 11.44 20.84 -7.66
C ILE A 143 11.44 21.23 -9.15
N GLY A 144 11.12 22.48 -9.44
CA GLY A 144 11.00 22.99 -10.82
C GLY A 144 9.67 22.67 -11.52
N CYS A 145 8.72 21.99 -10.86
CA CYS A 145 7.42 21.71 -11.47
C CYS A 145 6.54 22.97 -11.54
N THR A 146 5.95 23.24 -12.71
CA THR A 146 5.04 24.39 -12.93
C THR A 146 3.63 24.18 -12.37
N ARG A 147 3.29 22.97 -11.93
CA ARG A 147 1.96 22.59 -11.40
C ARG A 147 1.87 22.83 -9.88
N ARG A 148 2.21 24.05 -9.47
CA ARG A 148 2.18 24.54 -8.07
C ARG A 148 1.23 25.72 -7.92
N GLY A 149 0.68 25.90 -6.71
CA GLY A 149 -0.19 27.05 -6.37
C GLY A 149 -1.43 27.14 -7.25
N VAL A 150 -1.60 28.26 -7.97
CA VAL A 150 -2.75 28.50 -8.86
C VAL A 150 -2.84 27.48 -10.00
N LYS A 151 -1.72 26.88 -10.43
CA LYS A 151 -1.67 25.87 -11.51
C LYS A 151 -1.73 24.42 -10.99
N SER A 152 -2.08 24.24 -9.73
CA SER A 152 -2.26 22.94 -9.08
C SER A 152 -3.48 22.17 -9.63
N PHE A 153 -3.69 20.97 -9.10
CA PHE A 153 -4.81 20.12 -9.48
C PHE A 153 -5.97 20.30 -8.50
N HIS A 154 -7.21 20.25 -8.99
CA HIS A 154 -8.40 20.24 -8.11
C HIS A 154 -8.74 18.84 -7.58
N ARG A 155 -8.00 17.79 -7.98
CA ARG A 155 -8.25 16.40 -7.58
C ARG A 155 -6.95 15.58 -7.40
N HIS A 156 -6.98 14.65 -6.44
CA HIS A 156 -5.89 13.74 -6.10
C HIS A 156 -5.45 12.83 -7.27
N ASP A 157 -6.41 12.28 -8.01
CA ASP A 157 -6.14 11.38 -9.14
C ASP A 157 -5.35 12.08 -10.25
N LYS A 158 -5.64 13.36 -10.50
CA LYS A 158 -4.92 14.17 -11.49
C LYS A 158 -3.50 14.51 -11.04
N LEU A 159 -3.28 14.82 -9.76
CA LEU A 159 -1.94 14.98 -9.22
C LEU A 159 -1.15 13.67 -9.31
N ARG A 160 -1.75 12.53 -8.94
CA ARG A 160 -1.12 11.21 -9.03
C ARG A 160 -0.73 10.86 -10.46
N GLU A 161 -1.63 11.08 -11.42
CA GLU A 161 -1.37 10.87 -12.84
C GLU A 161 -0.23 11.76 -13.34
N HIS A 162 -0.25 13.04 -12.95
CA HIS A 162 0.79 13.98 -13.28
C HIS A 162 2.16 13.53 -12.75
N VAL A 163 2.22 13.11 -11.49
CA VAL A 163 3.47 12.65 -10.88
C VAL A 163 4.00 11.42 -11.63
N ARG A 164 3.14 10.44 -11.92
CA ARG A 164 3.55 9.21 -12.61
C ARG A 164 4.05 9.44 -14.03
N ARG A 165 3.46 10.39 -14.77
CA ARG A 165 3.84 10.68 -16.16
C ARG A 165 4.97 11.68 -16.28
N GLY A 166 5.00 12.67 -15.39
CA GLY A 166 5.88 13.83 -15.48
C GLY A 166 7.18 13.70 -14.69
N HIS A 167 7.19 12.85 -13.66
CA HIS A 167 8.31 12.74 -12.72
C HIS A 167 8.83 11.31 -12.63
N GLY A 168 10.14 11.17 -12.56
CA GLY A 168 10.81 9.89 -12.30
C GLY A 168 11.01 9.65 -10.80
N HIS A 169 11.52 8.48 -10.44
CA HIS A 169 11.86 8.17 -9.04
C HIS A 169 12.97 9.09 -8.50
N ASP A 170 13.96 9.40 -9.34
CA ASP A 170 15.10 10.26 -8.97
C ASP A 170 14.73 11.77 -8.98
N THR A 171 13.48 12.10 -9.33
CA THR A 171 13.00 13.49 -9.25
C THR A 171 12.99 13.92 -7.80
N GLN A 172 13.56 15.10 -7.56
CA GLN A 172 13.66 15.68 -6.23
C GLN A 172 12.39 16.44 -5.85
N TYR A 173 11.94 16.27 -4.61
CA TYR A 173 10.75 16.87 -4.04
C TYR A 173 11.10 17.72 -2.83
N GLN A 174 10.39 18.84 -2.69
CA GLN A 174 10.54 19.77 -1.58
C GLN A 174 9.38 19.60 -0.60
N CYS A 175 9.67 19.50 0.70
CA CYS A 175 8.62 19.47 1.72
C CYS A 175 7.79 20.77 1.71
N PRO A 176 6.44 20.70 1.70
CA PRO A 176 5.59 21.89 1.76
C PRO A 176 5.52 22.55 3.14
N VAL A 177 5.95 21.85 4.20
CA VAL A 177 5.88 22.36 5.56
C VAL A 177 6.96 23.40 5.78
N LYS A 178 6.54 24.59 6.22
CA LYS A 178 7.43 25.70 6.51
C LYS A 178 8.45 25.27 7.57
N ASP A 179 9.70 25.66 7.38
CA ASP A 179 10.81 25.39 8.31
C ASP A 179 11.17 23.89 8.46
N CYS A 180 10.66 23.02 7.59
CA CYS A 180 11.13 21.64 7.51
C CYS A 180 12.59 21.57 7.02
N HIS A 181 13.47 20.90 7.78
CA HIS A 181 14.89 20.81 7.46
C HIS A 181 15.20 19.96 6.22
N TRP A 182 14.27 19.09 5.81
CA TRP A 182 14.39 18.29 4.59
C TRP A 182 14.07 19.11 3.33
N ARG A 183 15.13 19.68 2.73
CA ARG A 183 15.00 20.56 1.55
C ARG A 183 14.66 19.82 0.26
N SER A 184 15.22 18.63 0.07
CA SER A 184 15.16 17.88 -1.18
C SER A 184 15.24 16.38 -0.89
N LEU A 185 14.23 15.64 -1.32
CA LEU A 185 14.19 14.18 -1.20
C LEU A 185 13.73 13.55 -2.53
N PRO A 186 14.27 12.40 -2.94
CA PRO A 186 13.71 11.63 -4.05
C PRO A 186 12.29 11.15 -3.69
N LEU A 187 11.47 10.82 -4.70
CA LEU A 187 10.03 10.56 -4.53
C LEU A 187 9.73 9.58 -3.40
N SER A 188 10.42 8.44 -3.34
CA SER A 188 10.13 7.40 -2.35
C SER A 188 10.43 7.84 -0.92
N LEU A 189 11.56 8.50 -0.69
CA LEU A 189 11.92 9.06 0.62
C LEU A 189 11.06 10.26 1.00
N PHE A 190 10.65 11.08 0.02
CA PHE A 190 9.73 12.19 0.23
C PHE A 190 8.37 11.71 0.76
N ILE A 191 7.82 10.65 0.18
CA ILE A 191 6.53 10.10 0.64
C ILE A 191 6.65 9.56 2.07
N LEU A 192 7.74 8.86 2.36
CA LEU A 192 8.03 8.38 3.71
C LEU A 192 8.14 9.50 4.74
N HIS A 193 8.89 10.54 4.38
CA HIS A 193 9.05 11.73 5.18
C HIS A 193 7.68 12.36 5.49
N LEU A 194 6.85 12.57 4.47
CA LEU A 194 5.51 13.14 4.67
C LEU A 194 4.59 12.28 5.54
N GLN A 195 4.67 10.95 5.42
CA GLN A 195 3.87 10.05 6.25
C GLN A 195 4.29 10.08 7.72
N SER A 196 5.58 10.30 7.98
CA SER A 196 6.15 10.07 9.32
C SER A 196 6.38 11.35 10.12
N CYS A 197 6.69 12.46 9.45
CA CYS A 197 7.18 13.69 10.09
C CYS A 197 6.08 14.72 10.36
N HIS A 198 4.99 14.72 9.58
CA HIS A 198 4.00 15.80 9.60
C HIS A 198 2.62 15.33 10.09
N GLU A 199 1.86 16.29 10.61
CA GLU A 199 0.54 16.11 11.23
C GLU A 199 -0.47 15.32 10.37
N PRO A 200 -1.50 14.71 11.00
CA PRO A 200 -2.54 13.91 10.33
C PRO A 200 -3.21 14.62 9.16
N ASP A 201 -3.43 15.94 9.23
CA ASP A 201 -4.12 16.68 8.16
C ASP A 201 -3.32 16.67 6.83
N LEU A 202 -1.99 16.75 6.92
CA LEU A 202 -1.12 16.54 5.77
C LEU A 202 -1.08 15.06 5.41
N ARG A 203 -1.07 14.17 6.41
CA ARG A 203 -1.08 12.71 6.21
C ARG A 203 -2.31 12.22 5.43
N ASP A 204 -3.50 12.78 5.62
CA ASP A 204 -4.71 12.36 4.93
C ASP A 204 -4.69 12.77 3.44
N GLY A 205 -4.19 13.97 3.15
CA GLY A 205 -3.84 14.38 1.80
C GLY A 205 -2.76 13.47 1.20
N VAL A 206 -1.77 13.09 2.01
CA VAL A 206 -0.58 12.40 1.55
C VAL A 206 -0.80 10.92 1.28
N THR A 207 -1.43 10.21 2.21
CA THR A 207 -1.74 8.77 2.11
C THR A 207 -2.64 8.50 0.91
N GLY A 208 -3.65 9.37 0.69
CA GLY A 208 -4.55 9.29 -0.45
C GLY A 208 -3.87 9.54 -1.80
N VAL A 209 -3.02 10.57 -1.94
CA VAL A 209 -2.36 10.86 -3.24
C VAL A 209 -1.17 9.93 -3.47
N TRP A 210 -0.26 9.89 -2.50
CA TRP A 210 1.12 9.44 -2.68
C TRP A 210 1.36 8.02 -2.18
N GLY A 211 0.60 7.51 -1.22
CA GLY A 211 0.71 6.12 -0.77
C GLY A 211 0.68 5.11 -1.93
N PRO A 212 -0.27 5.23 -2.89
CA PRO A 212 -0.29 4.38 -4.07
C PRO A 212 0.93 4.51 -5.00
N LEU A 213 1.68 5.63 -4.94
CA LEU A 213 2.88 5.82 -5.75
C LEU A 213 4.08 5.02 -5.20
N LEU A 214 4.12 4.73 -3.90
CA LEU A 214 5.14 3.83 -3.32
C LEU A 214 4.95 2.37 -3.73
N LYS A 215 3.70 1.97 -3.99
CA LYS A 215 3.34 0.58 -4.29
C LYS A 215 3.49 0.17 -5.75
N VAL A 216 3.75 1.12 -6.64
CA VAL A 216 3.78 0.86 -8.08
C VAL A 216 5.21 0.97 -8.59
N ASN A 217 5.80 -0.17 -8.90
CA ASN A 217 7.04 -0.22 -9.66
C ASN A 217 6.73 0.04 -11.13
N SER A 218 7.49 0.91 -11.78
CA SER A 218 7.34 1.15 -13.22
C SER A 218 8.53 0.55 -13.96
N CYS A 219 8.29 -0.02 -15.14
CA CYS A 219 9.39 -0.47 -16.00
C CYS A 219 10.42 0.66 -16.19
N PRO A 220 11.72 0.42 -15.93
CA PRO A 220 12.74 1.46 -16.06
C PRO A 220 12.99 1.87 -17.52
N LEU A 221 12.64 1.02 -18.48
CA LEU A 221 12.90 1.22 -19.90
C LEU A 221 11.88 2.17 -20.54
N LYS A 222 12.39 3.12 -21.33
CA LYS A 222 11.61 4.01 -22.20
C LYS A 222 11.43 3.36 -23.58
N PRO A 223 10.27 3.53 -24.23
CA PRO A 223 9.08 4.28 -23.79
C PRO A 223 8.13 3.49 -22.88
N CYS A 224 8.44 2.24 -22.53
CA CYS A 224 7.49 1.32 -21.91
C CYS A 224 6.83 1.85 -20.63
N ARG A 225 7.60 2.17 -19.58
CA ARG A 225 7.11 2.74 -18.31
C ARG A 225 5.86 2.06 -17.72
N LYS A 226 5.62 0.78 -18.04
CA LYS A 226 4.41 0.06 -17.61
C LYS A 226 4.38 -0.03 -16.08
N PRO A 227 3.29 0.40 -15.42
CA PRO A 227 3.13 0.24 -13.98
C PRO A 227 2.87 -1.23 -13.64
N LEU A 228 3.51 -1.72 -12.58
CA LEU A 228 3.52 -3.10 -12.14
C LEU A 228 3.29 -3.11 -10.62
N LYS A 229 2.35 -3.95 -10.17
CA LYS A 229 1.94 -4.02 -8.76
C LYS A 229 3.09 -4.52 -7.85
N HIS A 230 3.96 -5.41 -8.35
CA HIS A 230 4.97 -6.11 -7.54
C HIS A 230 6.33 -6.15 -8.25
N THR A 231 7.41 -6.20 -7.48
CA THR A 231 8.79 -6.30 -8.01
C THR A 231 9.01 -7.61 -8.77
N THR A 232 8.39 -8.72 -8.36
CA THR A 232 8.39 -9.98 -9.13
C THR A 232 7.81 -9.79 -10.53
N ASN A 233 6.68 -9.08 -10.64
CA ASN A 233 6.06 -8.74 -11.92
C ASN A 233 6.95 -7.82 -12.76
N LEU A 234 7.71 -6.92 -12.12
CA LEU A 234 8.71 -6.10 -12.81
C LEU A 234 9.83 -6.95 -13.44
N ILE A 235 10.41 -7.88 -12.69
CA ILE A 235 11.49 -8.76 -13.19
C ILE A 235 10.99 -9.60 -14.36
N ILE A 236 9.82 -10.25 -14.20
CA ILE A 236 9.21 -11.06 -15.25
C ILE A 236 8.92 -10.20 -16.48
N HIS A 237 8.36 -9.01 -16.30
CA HIS A 237 8.07 -8.07 -17.38
C HIS A 237 9.34 -7.66 -18.14
N VAL A 238 10.38 -7.24 -17.41
CA VAL A 238 11.66 -6.80 -18.00
C VAL A 238 12.32 -7.92 -18.81
N ARG A 239 12.27 -9.17 -18.31
CA ARG A 239 12.87 -10.32 -19.00
C ARG A 239 12.06 -10.78 -20.21
N LYS A 240 10.73 -10.76 -20.13
CA LYS A 240 9.85 -11.29 -21.20
C LYS A 240 9.51 -10.26 -22.28
N MET A 241 9.40 -8.98 -21.93
CA MET A 241 8.86 -7.95 -22.84
C MET A 241 9.93 -7.07 -23.47
N HIS A 242 11.19 -7.19 -23.04
CA HIS A 242 12.30 -6.38 -23.56
C HIS A 242 13.44 -7.29 -23.97
N SER A 243 14.02 -7.04 -25.13
CA SER A 243 15.19 -7.80 -25.58
C SER A 243 16.41 -7.44 -24.73
N GLU A 244 17.42 -8.31 -24.71
CA GLU A 244 18.71 -8.00 -24.09
C GLU A 244 19.31 -6.72 -24.67
N ARG A 245 19.21 -6.52 -25.98
CA ARG A 245 19.65 -5.31 -26.67
C ARG A 245 18.98 -4.06 -26.11
N ASP A 246 17.66 -4.08 -25.89
CA ASP A 246 16.93 -2.92 -25.35
C ASP A 246 17.34 -2.60 -23.91
N ARG A 247 17.55 -3.64 -23.11
CA ARG A 247 18.02 -3.51 -21.72
C ARG A 247 19.44 -2.95 -21.66
N LEU A 248 20.35 -3.45 -22.48
CA LEU A 248 21.73 -2.96 -22.60
C LEU A 248 21.78 -1.50 -23.07
N ALA A 249 20.95 -1.13 -24.06
CA ALA A 249 20.86 0.24 -24.56
C ALA A 249 20.40 1.25 -23.47
N GLN A 250 19.77 0.78 -22.41
CA GLN A 250 19.30 1.58 -21.27
C GLN A 250 19.86 1.04 -19.94
N SER A 251 21.11 0.57 -19.97
CA SER A 251 21.78 -0.06 -18.82
C SER A 251 21.82 0.81 -17.57
N SER A 252 21.98 2.13 -17.71
CA SER A 252 21.92 3.07 -16.59
C SER A 252 20.55 3.10 -15.89
N ALA A 253 19.46 3.06 -16.66
CA ALA A 253 18.10 3.01 -16.12
C ALA A 253 17.81 1.65 -15.44
N MET A 254 18.34 0.56 -16.00
CA MET A 254 18.28 -0.77 -15.40
C MET A 254 19.02 -0.81 -14.05
N ALA A 255 20.27 -0.31 -14.03
CA ALA A 255 21.08 -0.25 -12.82
C ALA A 255 20.44 0.63 -11.73
N ALA A 256 19.86 1.78 -12.09
CA ALA A 256 19.14 2.65 -11.17
C ALA A 256 17.86 1.99 -10.59
N ALA A 257 17.31 0.99 -11.27
CA ALA A 257 16.22 0.15 -10.77
C ALA A 257 16.71 -1.13 -10.06
N SER A 258 18.02 -1.24 -9.83
CA SER A 258 18.68 -2.41 -9.23
C SER A 258 18.40 -3.70 -10.00
N LEU A 259 18.46 -3.62 -11.33
CA LEU A 259 18.33 -4.75 -12.24
C LEU A 259 19.55 -4.88 -13.15
N ASP A 260 20.01 -6.10 -13.38
CA ASP A 260 21.08 -6.37 -14.34
C ASP A 260 20.59 -6.21 -15.78
N PRO A 261 21.25 -5.41 -16.63
CA PRO A 261 20.80 -5.20 -18.00
C PRO A 261 20.93 -6.45 -18.89
N ILE A 262 21.82 -7.39 -18.55
CA ILE A 262 22.02 -8.61 -19.34
C ILE A 262 20.95 -9.64 -18.96
N SER A 263 20.97 -10.10 -17.72
CA SER A 263 20.11 -11.19 -17.23
C SER A 263 18.70 -10.75 -16.83
N GLY A 264 18.52 -9.47 -16.50
CA GLY A 264 17.30 -8.94 -15.90
C GLY A 264 17.11 -9.35 -14.44
N GLU A 265 18.14 -9.90 -13.80
CA GLU A 265 18.14 -10.31 -12.39
C GLU A 265 18.18 -9.11 -11.44
N VAL A 266 17.76 -9.32 -10.19
CA VAL A 266 17.86 -8.29 -9.15
C VAL A 266 19.29 -8.17 -8.68
N ILE A 267 19.77 -6.93 -8.57
CA ILE A 267 21.06 -6.59 -7.99
C ILE A 267 20.81 -6.03 -6.58
N CYS A 268 21.50 -6.56 -5.57
CA CYS A 268 21.49 -5.95 -4.25
C CYS A 268 22.08 -4.53 -4.35
N PRO A 269 21.36 -3.48 -3.92
CA PRO A 269 21.84 -2.11 -4.05
C PRO A 269 23.02 -1.78 -3.12
N ILE A 270 23.37 -2.67 -2.19
CA ILE A 270 24.42 -2.46 -1.20
C ILE A 270 25.71 -3.15 -1.67
N CYS A 271 25.69 -4.49 -1.82
CA CYS A 271 26.89 -5.26 -2.20
C CYS A 271 26.95 -5.74 -3.65
N ALA A 272 26.00 -5.35 -4.50
CA ALA A 272 25.93 -5.75 -5.92
C ALA A 272 25.76 -7.25 -6.21
N LYS A 273 25.47 -8.09 -5.21
CA LYS A 273 25.14 -9.52 -5.43
C LYS A 273 23.88 -9.68 -6.28
N ARG A 274 23.85 -10.69 -7.15
CA ARG A 274 22.77 -10.94 -8.12
C ARG A 274 21.83 -12.05 -7.69
N PHE A 275 20.56 -11.92 -8.04
CA PHE A 275 19.51 -12.86 -7.66
C PHE A 275 18.52 -13.10 -8.80
N GLY A 276 18.34 -14.37 -9.17
CA GLY A 276 17.34 -14.82 -10.15
C GLY A 276 15.89 -14.62 -9.71
N LYS A 277 15.65 -14.59 -8.40
CA LYS A 277 14.33 -14.44 -7.77
C LYS A 277 14.32 -13.23 -6.83
N TRP A 278 13.21 -12.50 -6.81
CA TRP A 278 13.03 -11.33 -5.93
C TRP A 278 13.18 -11.69 -4.45
N PHE A 279 12.59 -12.81 -4.02
CA PHE A 279 12.62 -13.22 -2.62
C PHE A 279 14.05 -13.47 -2.12
N GLY A 280 14.91 -14.09 -2.93
CA GLY A 280 16.32 -14.29 -2.57
C GLY A 280 17.08 -12.96 -2.39
N ALA A 281 16.77 -11.95 -3.22
CA ALA A 281 17.35 -10.62 -3.04
C ALA A 281 16.85 -9.93 -1.76
N PHE A 282 15.56 -10.08 -1.46
CA PHE A 282 14.95 -9.54 -0.26
C PHE A 282 15.54 -10.13 1.01
N GLU A 283 15.60 -11.47 1.09
CA GLU A 283 16.18 -12.19 2.21
C GLU A 283 17.66 -11.81 2.40
N HIS A 284 18.41 -11.73 1.31
CA HIS A 284 19.79 -11.28 1.36
C HIS A 284 19.92 -9.87 1.93
N VAL A 285 19.14 -8.92 1.43
CA VAL A 285 19.17 -7.52 1.89
C VAL A 285 18.82 -7.44 3.37
N LEU A 286 17.79 -8.17 3.81
CA LEU A 286 17.45 -8.21 5.22
C LEU A 286 18.60 -8.79 6.06
N LEU A 287 18.94 -10.05 5.85
CA LEU A 287 19.81 -10.82 6.74
C LEU A 287 21.29 -10.43 6.70
N ASN A 288 21.74 -9.73 5.66
CA ASN A 288 23.15 -9.37 5.50
C ASN A 288 23.42 -7.87 5.64
N HIS A 289 22.39 -7.02 5.58
CA HIS A 289 22.58 -5.56 5.56
C HIS A 289 21.69 -4.79 6.52
N LEU A 290 20.49 -5.30 6.83
CA LEU A 290 19.50 -4.57 7.62
C LEU A 290 19.44 -5.01 9.09
N VAL A 291 19.84 -6.23 9.39
CA VAL A 291 19.79 -6.79 10.76
C VAL A 291 21.10 -7.46 11.15
N GLU A 292 21.36 -7.47 12.45
CA GLU A 292 22.33 -8.37 13.07
C GLU A 292 21.77 -9.79 12.97
N ARG A 293 22.47 -10.66 12.23
CA ARG A 293 21.91 -11.91 11.72
C ARG A 293 21.57 -12.88 12.84
N ASP A 294 22.48 -13.05 13.79
CA ASP A 294 22.34 -14.04 14.84
C ASP A 294 21.21 -13.64 15.80
N HIS A 295 21.18 -12.37 16.17
CA HIS A 295 20.12 -11.76 16.96
C HIS A 295 18.76 -11.86 16.26
N PHE A 296 18.68 -11.56 14.97
CA PHE A 296 17.44 -11.69 14.21
C PHE A 296 16.94 -13.13 14.14
N GLN A 297 17.84 -14.10 13.90
CA GLN A 297 17.50 -15.52 13.85
C GLN A 297 17.03 -16.06 15.21
N SER A 298 17.73 -15.70 16.29
CA SER A 298 17.34 -15.98 17.67
C SER A 298 15.94 -15.43 17.97
N TRP A 299 15.69 -14.15 17.65
CA TRP A 299 14.41 -13.51 17.86
C TRP A 299 13.26 -14.14 17.06
N THR A 300 13.46 -14.39 15.76
CA THR A 300 12.45 -15.02 14.90
C THR A 300 12.14 -16.46 15.33
N SER A 301 13.12 -17.19 15.83
CA SER A 301 12.93 -18.55 16.36
C SER A 301 12.03 -18.56 17.61
N LEU A 302 12.22 -17.61 18.53
CA LEU A 302 11.37 -17.46 19.71
C LEU A 302 9.92 -17.16 19.33
N LEU A 303 9.73 -16.25 18.39
CA LEU A 303 8.41 -15.85 17.92
C LEU A 303 7.70 -16.99 17.17
N ASN A 304 8.43 -17.74 16.35
CA ASN A 304 7.90 -18.94 15.70
C ASN A 304 7.45 -19.99 16.71
N LYS A 305 8.24 -20.22 17.76
CA LYS A 305 7.87 -21.15 18.84
C LYS A 305 6.58 -20.72 19.54
N ALA A 306 6.45 -19.45 19.88
CA ALA A 306 5.26 -18.91 20.52
C ALA A 306 3.98 -19.02 19.66
N GLN A 307 4.15 -19.11 18.34
CA GLN A 307 3.05 -19.13 17.37
C GLN A 307 2.69 -20.53 16.90
N ASN A 308 3.67 -21.43 16.75
CA ASN A 308 3.43 -22.85 16.48
C ASN A 308 2.58 -23.49 17.59
N ASN A 309 2.72 -23.01 18.83
CA ASN A 309 1.83 -23.38 19.95
C ASN A 309 0.35 -23.04 19.71
N ARG A 310 0.01 -22.30 18.65
CA ARG A 310 -1.37 -21.93 18.25
C ARG A 310 -1.91 -22.70 17.05
N GLY A 311 -1.13 -23.61 16.46
CA GLY A 311 -1.49 -24.25 15.18
C GLY A 311 -1.57 -23.26 14.01
N GLN A 312 -1.02 -22.06 14.17
CA GLN A 312 -0.84 -21.10 13.08
C GLN A 312 0.38 -21.54 12.25
N PRO A 313 0.36 -21.38 10.92
CA PRO A 313 1.54 -21.63 10.10
C PRO A 313 2.70 -20.75 10.59
N GLY A 314 3.91 -21.32 10.59
CA GLY A 314 5.12 -20.61 11.00
C GLY A 314 5.29 -19.28 10.27
N PHE A 315 5.88 -18.30 10.95
CA PHE A 315 6.09 -16.96 10.42
C PHE A 315 7.17 -17.00 9.34
N THR A 316 6.86 -16.46 8.17
CA THR A 316 7.89 -16.10 7.20
C THR A 316 8.49 -14.75 7.55
N ILE A 317 9.75 -14.53 7.17
CA ILE A 317 10.41 -13.22 7.28
C ILE A 317 9.57 -12.11 6.59
N THR A 318 8.86 -12.42 5.52
CA THR A 318 7.90 -11.50 4.88
C THR A 318 6.68 -11.21 5.76
N TYR A 319 6.12 -12.21 6.44
CA TYR A 319 5.04 -12.02 7.41
C TYR A 319 5.44 -11.03 8.51
N PHE A 320 6.68 -11.13 9.00
CA PHE A 320 7.26 -10.19 9.97
C PHE A 320 7.22 -8.74 9.51
N LEU A 321 7.43 -8.50 8.22
CA LEU A 321 7.56 -7.17 7.64
C LEU A 321 6.21 -6.58 7.20
N GLU A 322 5.25 -7.44 6.89
CA GLU A 322 3.91 -7.03 6.45
C GLU A 322 2.90 -6.95 7.60
N ASN A 323 3.03 -7.82 8.62
CA ASN A 323 2.13 -7.82 9.76
C ASN A 323 2.62 -6.87 10.83
N ARG A 324 1.89 -5.76 10.93
CA ARG A 324 2.19 -4.66 11.84
C ARG A 324 2.06 -5.04 13.30
N TRP A 325 1.37 -6.13 13.62
CA TRP A 325 1.04 -6.48 14.99
C TRP A 325 1.12 -7.98 15.21
N LEU A 326 1.78 -8.37 16.30
CA LEU A 326 1.75 -9.71 16.83
C LEU A 326 1.02 -9.66 18.17
N TYR A 327 -0.15 -10.27 18.24
CA TYR A 327 -0.77 -10.51 19.53
C TYR A 327 -0.01 -11.64 20.23
N CYS A 328 0.69 -11.33 21.32
CA CYS A 328 1.44 -12.32 22.07
C CYS A 328 0.63 -12.78 23.31
N LYS A 329 0.47 -14.09 23.50
CA LYS A 329 -0.26 -14.64 24.68
C LYS A 329 0.65 -14.85 25.88
N GLU A 330 1.94 -14.99 25.61
CA GLU A 330 2.97 -15.23 26.59
C GLU A 330 3.94 -14.06 26.57
N THR A 331 4.63 -13.83 27.68
CA THR A 331 5.73 -12.89 27.66
C THR A 331 6.90 -13.52 26.90
N ILE A 332 7.45 -12.80 25.93
CA ILE A 332 8.64 -13.21 25.18
C ILE A 332 9.78 -12.26 25.52
N THR A 333 10.87 -12.79 26.07
CA THR A 333 12.09 -12.02 26.32
C THR A 333 13.11 -12.40 25.26
N CYS A 334 13.73 -11.40 24.64
CA CYS A 334 14.84 -11.61 23.72
C CYS A 334 16.04 -12.20 24.49
N LEU A 335 16.76 -13.13 23.87
CA LEU A 335 17.94 -13.74 24.48
C LEU A 335 19.21 -12.87 24.35
N ASP A 336 19.24 -11.99 23.35
CA ASP A 336 20.45 -11.25 22.97
C ASP A 336 20.40 -9.77 23.41
N CYS A 337 19.23 -9.28 23.88
CA CYS A 337 19.12 -7.94 24.42
C CYS A 337 17.99 -7.83 25.47
N PRO A 338 17.89 -6.70 26.21
CA PRO A 338 16.87 -6.50 27.25
C PRO A 338 15.42 -6.40 26.76
N LYS A 339 15.14 -6.60 25.46
CA LYS A 339 13.81 -6.41 24.90
C LYS A 339 12.84 -7.51 25.37
N ARG A 340 11.64 -7.09 25.74
CA ARG A 340 10.55 -7.95 26.21
C ARG A 340 9.24 -7.57 25.51
N ILE A 341 8.48 -8.57 25.07
CA ILE A 341 7.08 -8.45 24.67
C ILE A 341 6.25 -8.97 25.83
N GLU A 342 5.30 -8.17 26.32
CA GLU A 342 4.40 -8.60 27.38
C GLU A 342 3.21 -9.39 26.82
N SER A 343 2.75 -10.37 27.58
CA SER A 343 1.52 -11.11 27.25
C SER A 343 0.32 -10.18 27.18
N GLY A 344 -0.58 -10.42 26.23
CA GLY A 344 -1.80 -9.65 26.03
C GLY A 344 -1.60 -8.33 25.28
N THR A 345 -0.38 -8.04 24.81
CA THR A 345 -0.10 -6.82 24.04
C THR A 345 -0.13 -7.10 22.54
N ASP A 346 -0.72 -6.15 21.81
CA ASP A 346 -0.48 -6.02 20.38
C ASP A 346 0.91 -5.42 20.21
N TYR A 347 1.83 -6.21 19.66
CA TYR A 347 3.22 -5.80 19.56
C TYR A 347 3.58 -5.40 18.13
N PRO A 348 4.10 -4.17 17.89
CA PRO A 348 4.60 -3.80 16.58
C PRO A 348 5.92 -4.50 16.30
N VAL A 349 5.82 -5.62 15.60
CA VAL A 349 6.89 -6.59 15.35
C VAL A 349 8.19 -5.94 14.88
N LEU A 350 8.10 -4.98 13.96
CA LEU A 350 9.25 -4.34 13.34
C LEU A 350 9.77 -3.14 14.11
N GLY A 351 8.89 -2.40 14.80
CA GLY A 351 9.25 -1.13 15.41
C GLY A 351 9.81 -1.26 16.82
N ALA A 352 9.42 -2.30 17.55
CA ALA A 352 9.70 -2.32 18.97
C ALA A 352 11.06 -2.97 19.34
N HIS A 353 11.70 -3.71 18.43
CA HIS A 353 12.98 -4.34 18.73
C HIS A 353 14.14 -3.71 17.91
N GLU A 354 14.31 -2.40 18.09
CA GLU A 354 15.27 -1.58 17.32
C GLU A 354 16.72 -2.06 17.40
N ALA A 355 17.11 -2.73 18.49
CA ALA A 355 18.46 -3.21 18.75
C ALA A 355 18.97 -4.27 17.74
N MET A 356 18.07 -4.94 17.00
CA MET A 356 18.48 -5.90 15.98
C MET A 356 18.89 -5.24 14.67
N TYR A 357 18.54 -3.97 14.44
CA TYR A 357 18.71 -3.35 13.13
C TYR A 357 20.06 -2.65 13.01
N ILE A 358 20.69 -2.85 11.88
CA ILE A 358 21.95 -2.22 11.53
C ILE A 358 21.66 -0.90 10.82
N THR A 359 22.35 0.16 11.22
CA THR A 359 22.37 1.43 10.49
C THR A 359 23.80 1.77 10.15
N THR A 360 24.22 1.49 8.91
CA THR A 360 25.55 1.86 8.39
C THR A 360 25.46 3.05 7.44
N PRO A 361 26.55 3.82 7.25
CA PRO A 361 26.60 4.89 6.23
C PRO A 361 26.32 4.39 4.81
N GLU A 362 26.77 3.17 4.49
CA GLU A 362 26.52 2.52 3.21
C GLU A 362 25.03 2.23 2.99
N LEU A 363 24.36 1.71 4.02
CA LEU A 363 22.93 1.48 3.99
C LEU A 363 22.15 2.78 3.83
N ILE A 364 22.51 3.84 4.58
CA ILE A 364 21.89 5.16 4.46
C ILE A 364 22.03 5.71 3.03
N SER A 365 23.19 5.51 2.41
CA SER A 365 23.46 5.96 1.04
C SER A 365 22.63 5.20 0.00
N ASN A 366 22.26 3.95 0.28
CA ASN A 366 21.52 3.07 -0.63
C ASN A 366 20.03 2.88 -0.29
N ARG A 367 19.54 3.51 0.78
CA ARG A 367 18.18 3.30 1.30
C ARG A 367 17.05 3.59 0.32
N GLU A 368 17.26 4.52 -0.62
CA GLU A 368 16.29 4.82 -1.66
C GLU A 368 16.13 3.64 -2.62
N ALA A 369 17.24 3.04 -3.06
CA ALA A 369 17.24 1.88 -3.93
C ALA A 369 16.68 0.65 -3.21
N VAL A 370 17.00 0.48 -1.93
CA VAL A 370 16.39 -0.54 -1.05
C VAL A 370 14.87 -0.38 -1.01
N LEU A 371 14.37 0.84 -0.76
CA LEU A 371 12.94 1.10 -0.68
C LEU A 371 12.22 0.93 -2.02
N ARG A 372 12.88 1.25 -3.14
CA ARG A 372 12.36 0.99 -4.49
C ARG A 372 12.16 -0.49 -4.75
N LEU A 373 13.16 -1.32 -4.42
CA LEU A 373 13.07 -2.76 -4.58
C LEU A 373 12.05 -3.41 -3.63
N PHE A 374 11.99 -2.89 -2.40
CA PHE A 374 11.21 -3.44 -1.30
C PHE A 374 10.39 -2.35 -0.59
N PRO A 375 9.26 -1.91 -1.17
CA PRO A 375 8.41 -0.89 -0.56
C PRO A 375 7.87 -1.26 0.83
N ALA A 376 7.83 -2.56 1.16
CA ALA A 376 7.47 -3.04 2.49
C ALA A 376 8.45 -2.54 3.59
N PHE A 377 9.71 -2.27 3.25
CA PHE A 377 10.71 -1.74 4.18
C PHE A 377 10.47 -0.28 4.60
N GLN A 378 9.44 0.39 4.11
CA GLN A 378 9.09 1.76 4.49
C GLN A 378 8.96 1.96 6.03
N TRP A 379 8.67 0.89 6.78
CA TRP A 379 8.56 0.92 8.24
C TRP A 379 9.86 0.66 8.99
N HIS A 380 10.91 0.24 8.28
CA HIS A 380 12.18 -0.17 8.86
C HIS A 380 12.89 0.99 9.61
N PRO A 381 13.57 0.73 10.75
CA PRO A 381 14.23 1.78 11.53
C PRO A 381 15.33 2.56 10.81
N VAL A 382 15.90 2.01 9.74
CA VAL A 382 16.85 2.72 8.85
C VAL A 382 16.29 4.03 8.27
N PHE A 383 14.96 4.16 8.22
CA PHE A 383 14.28 5.37 7.76
C PHE A 383 13.86 6.30 8.90
N ASN A 384 14.21 6.00 10.16
CA ASN A 384 13.77 6.78 11.32
C ASN A 384 14.32 8.21 11.34
N ASP A 385 15.47 8.48 10.71
CA ASP A 385 15.98 9.84 10.54
C ASP A 385 15.04 10.71 9.66
N LEU A 386 14.32 10.10 8.72
CA LEU A 386 13.29 10.79 7.92
C LEU A 386 12.01 11.11 8.74
N LYS A 387 11.86 10.48 9.91
CA LYS A 387 10.67 10.57 10.77
C LYS A 387 10.82 11.57 11.92
N LYS A 388 12.04 11.95 12.28
CA LYS A 388 12.31 12.80 13.45
C LYS A 388 12.56 14.25 13.02
N THR A 389 11.82 15.19 13.59
CA THR A 389 12.14 16.62 13.64
C THR A 389 12.38 17.04 15.06
#